data_AF-A0AAD4HHG0-F1
#
_entry.id   AF-A0AAD4HHG0-F1
#
_cell.length_a   1.000
_cell.length_b   1.000
_cell.length_c   1.000
_cell.angle_alpha   90.00
_cell.angle_beta   90.00
_cell.angle_gamma   90.00
#
_symmetry.space_group_name_H-M   'P 1'
#
loop_
_entity.id
_entity.type
_entity.pdbx_description
1 polymer ?
#
loop_
_entity_poly.entity_id
_entity_poly.type
_entity_poly.pdbx_seq_one_letter_code
_entity_poly.pdbx_strand_id
1 'polypeptide(L)'
;MQLPLTPAYAFTDYQSQGQTISNTIIDIAQPPSGELTPFNVYVALSRGHGRENICFPRDFNEKLVTTHPNEYLRLEDKCLLELNEVTERWWEQRRKLIL
;
A
#
# COMPACT_ATOMS: atom_id res chain seq x y z
N MET A 1 12.30 14.74 30.32
CA MET A 1 11.65 13.42 30.17
C MET A 1 10.34 13.67 29.44
N GLN A 2 10.09 13.01 28.32
CA GLN A 2 8.89 13.20 27.47
C GLN A 2 7.99 11.97 27.58
N LEU A 3 6.68 12.16 27.70
CA LEU A 3 5.71 11.07 27.68
C LEU A 3 5.58 10.51 26.24
N PRO A 4 5.46 9.19 26.05
CA PRO A 4 5.27 8.57 24.74
C PRO A 4 3.82 8.72 24.25
N LEU A 5 3.36 9.98 24.13
CA LEU A 5 2.03 10.35 23.67
C LEU A 5 2.15 11.25 22.45
N THR A 6 1.42 10.92 21.39
CA THR A 6 1.29 11.75 20.19
C THR A 6 -0.20 11.94 19.88
N PRO A 7 -0.61 13.11 19.37
CA PRO A 7 -1.92 13.24 18.75
C PRO A 7 -2.08 12.18 17.64
N ALA A 8 -3.23 11.52 17.59
CA ALA A 8 -3.47 10.38 16.68
C ALA A 8 -4.72 10.56 15.81
N TYR A 9 -5.38 11.72 15.84
CA TYR A 9 -6.53 12.01 14.98
C TYR A 9 -6.13 12.29 13.53
N ALA A 10 -4.92 12.81 13.31
CA ALA A 10 -4.33 13.02 12.01
C ALA A 10 -2.85 12.63 12.08
N PHE A 11 -2.39 11.89 11.10
CA PHE A 11 -1.01 11.41 11.01
C PHE A 11 -0.64 11.21 9.54
N THR A 12 0.66 11.14 9.28
CA THR A 12 1.16 10.93 7.92
C THR A 12 0.97 9.48 7.48
N ASP A 13 1.03 9.25 6.17
CA ASP A 13 1.04 7.90 5.58
C ASP A 13 2.14 7.03 6.20
N TYR A 14 3.32 7.59 6.46
CA TYR A 14 4.41 6.90 7.14
C TYR A 14 4.03 6.40 8.55
N GLN A 15 3.37 7.25 9.35
CA GLN A 15 2.91 6.86 10.69
C GLN A 15 1.75 5.87 10.67
N SER A 16 0.96 5.88 9.60
CA SER A 16 -0.15 4.94 9.38
C SER A 16 0.31 3.55 8.93
N GLN A 17 1.56 3.41 8.47
CA GLN A 17 2.04 2.18 7.85
C GLN A 17 1.95 1.00 8.82
N GLY A 18 1.42 -0.12 8.33
CA GLY A 18 1.19 -1.32 9.13
C GLY A 18 -0.12 -1.31 9.95
N GLN A 19 -0.88 -0.21 9.92
CA GLN A 19 -2.18 -0.13 10.60
C GLN A 19 -3.33 -0.45 9.65
N THR A 20 -4.43 -0.92 10.22
CA THR A 20 -5.74 -1.06 9.58
C THR A 20 -6.67 -0.05 10.26
N ILE A 21 -7.29 0.82 9.47
CA ILE A 21 -8.15 1.91 9.95
C ILE A 21 -9.54 1.72 9.34
N SER A 22 -10.55 1.55 10.17
CA SER A 22 -11.90 1.20 9.72
C SER A 22 -12.56 2.30 8.89
N ASN A 23 -12.37 3.58 9.24
CA ASN A 23 -12.91 4.75 8.53
C ASN A 23 -11.80 5.78 8.39
N THR A 24 -11.50 6.22 7.17
CA THR A 24 -10.37 7.12 6.92
C THR A 24 -10.74 8.25 5.97
N ILE A 25 -10.24 9.44 6.29
CA ILE A 25 -10.27 10.60 5.42
C ILE A 25 -8.85 10.79 4.93
N ILE A 26 -8.64 10.62 3.62
CA ILE A 26 -7.31 10.66 3.03
C ILE A 26 -7.19 11.93 2.20
N ASP A 27 -6.27 12.79 2.60
CA ASP A 27 -5.96 14.02 1.89
C ASP A 27 -4.78 13.79 0.94
N ILE A 28 -5.07 13.72 -0.36
CA ILE A 28 -4.08 13.53 -1.43
C ILE A 28 -4.04 14.74 -2.39
N ALA A 29 -4.53 15.90 -1.93
CA ALA A 29 -4.37 17.14 -2.68
C ALA A 29 -2.89 17.51 -2.79
N GLN A 30 -2.50 18.18 -3.88
CA GLN A 30 -1.14 18.64 -4.07
C GLN A 30 -0.73 19.55 -2.90
N PRO A 31 0.33 19.20 -2.13
CA PRO A 31 0.74 20.02 -1.00
C PRO A 31 1.36 21.34 -1.47
N PRO A 32 1.32 22.41 -0.65
CA PRO A 32 1.97 23.69 -0.97
C PRO A 32 3.49 23.58 -1.17
N SER A 33 4.11 22.56 -0.55
CA SER A 33 5.53 22.24 -0.65
C SER A 33 5.74 20.73 -0.63
N GLY A 34 6.69 20.24 -1.42
CA GLY A 34 6.97 18.81 -1.56
C GLY A 34 6.17 18.17 -2.70
N GLU A 35 6.29 16.85 -2.82
CA GLU A 35 5.63 16.08 -3.86
C GLU A 35 4.94 14.87 -3.22
N LEU A 36 3.73 14.59 -3.68
CA LEU A 36 3.00 13.39 -3.32
C LEU A 36 3.35 12.31 -4.35
N THR A 37 3.88 11.16 -3.92
CA THR A 37 4.19 10.06 -4.84
C THR A 37 3.03 9.06 -4.90
N PRO A 38 2.90 8.28 -5.99
CA PRO A 38 1.92 7.20 -6.05
C PRO A 38 2.12 6.16 -4.92
N PHE A 39 3.35 6.02 -4.40
CA PHE A 39 3.63 5.15 -3.24
C PHE A 39 2.99 5.66 -1.95
N ASN A 40 3.05 6.96 -1.67
CA ASN A 40 2.40 7.55 -0.49
C ASN A 40 0.88 7.33 -0.54
N VAL A 41 0.30 7.52 -1.73
CA VAL A 41 -1.14 7.30 -1.97
C VAL A 41 -1.51 5.84 -1.76
N TYR A 42 -0.72 4.91 -2.29
CA TYR A 42 -0.92 3.48 -2.06
C TYR A 42 -0.86 3.12 -0.56
N VAL A 43 0.13 3.63 0.19
CA VAL A 43 0.25 3.38 1.63
C VAL A 43 -0.99 3.88 2.36
N ALA A 44 -1.43 5.11 2.09
CA ALA A 44 -2.60 5.69 2.73
C ALA A 44 -3.90 4.95 2.39
N LEU A 45 -4.11 4.61 1.11
CA LEU A 45 -5.32 3.89 0.67
C LEU A 45 -5.37 2.47 1.24
N SER A 46 -4.23 1.78 1.30
CA SER A 46 -4.16 0.41 1.83
C SER A 46 -4.42 0.32 3.34
N ARG A 47 -4.57 1.44 4.05
CA ARG A 47 -4.99 1.42 5.47
C ARG A 47 -6.50 1.29 5.63
N GLY A 48 -7.27 1.78 4.66
CA GLY A 48 -8.72 1.72 4.68
C GLY A 48 -9.26 0.36 4.22
N HIS A 49 -10.40 -0.05 4.76
CA HIS A 49 -11.13 -1.23 4.31
C HIS A 49 -12.38 -0.83 3.56
N GLY A 50 -12.53 -1.23 2.30
CA GLY A 50 -13.73 -0.94 1.52
C GLY A 50 -13.78 0.52 1.02
N ARG A 51 -14.48 0.72 -0.10
CA ARG A 51 -14.58 2.04 -0.77
C ARG A 51 -15.47 2.98 0.03
N GLU A 52 -16.49 2.44 0.68
CA GLU A 52 -17.48 3.14 1.49
C GLU A 52 -16.87 3.81 2.74
N ASN A 53 -15.70 3.35 3.18
CA ASN A 53 -15.03 3.86 4.38
C ASN A 53 -13.85 4.80 4.08
N ILE A 54 -13.61 5.11 2.80
CA ILE A 54 -12.55 6.02 2.35
C ILE A 54 -13.19 7.27 1.76
N CYS A 55 -12.81 8.45 2.30
CA CYS A 55 -13.27 9.73 1.80
C CYS A 55 -12.11 10.61 1.34
N PHE A 56 -12.25 11.22 0.16
CA PHE A 56 -11.34 12.26 -0.33
C PHE A 56 -11.99 13.63 -0.13
N PRO A 57 -11.36 14.55 0.63
CA PRO A 57 -11.95 15.85 0.92
C PRO A 57 -11.88 16.83 -0.25
N ARG A 58 -11.03 16.57 -1.25
CA ARG A 58 -10.69 17.47 -2.37
C ARG A 58 -10.35 16.67 -3.63
N ASP A 59 -10.40 17.35 -4.77
CA ASP A 59 -9.90 16.79 -6.04
C ASP A 59 -8.39 16.51 -5.96
N PHE A 60 -7.95 15.52 -6.74
CA PHE A 60 -6.56 15.09 -6.79
C PHE A 60 -6.12 14.75 -8.21
N ASN A 61 -4.81 14.65 -8.43
CA ASN A 61 -4.26 14.29 -9.72
C ASN A 61 -4.43 12.78 -9.97
N GLU A 62 -5.22 12.39 -10.97
CA GLU A 62 -5.47 10.99 -11.33
C GLU A 62 -4.19 10.18 -11.59
N LYS A 63 -3.11 10.83 -12.04
CA LYS A 63 -1.82 10.16 -12.26
C LYS A 63 -1.28 9.48 -11.00
N LEU A 64 -1.66 9.96 -9.82
CA LEU A 64 -1.26 9.40 -8.53
C LEU A 64 -1.82 7.99 -8.28
N VAL A 65 -2.93 7.64 -8.92
CA VAL A 65 -3.57 6.32 -8.77
C VAL A 65 -3.46 5.45 -10.01
N THR A 66 -3.10 6.02 -11.16
CA THR A 66 -2.89 5.26 -12.41
C THR A 66 -1.43 4.89 -12.68
N THR A 67 -0.48 5.50 -11.96
CA THR A 67 0.95 5.25 -12.14
C THR A 67 1.44 4.21 -11.15
N HIS A 68 2.25 3.25 -11.60
CA HIS A 68 2.83 2.26 -10.71
C HIS A 68 3.74 2.95 -9.66
N PRO A 69 3.67 2.60 -8.37
CA PRO A 69 4.45 3.26 -7.32
C PRO A 69 5.95 3.21 -7.51
N ASN A 70 6.47 2.09 -8.06
CA ASN A 70 7.89 1.89 -8.27
C ASN A 70 8.16 0.81 -9.33
N GLU A 71 8.96 1.11 -10.36
CA GLU A 71 9.31 0.15 -11.42
C GLU A 71 10.12 -1.05 -10.91
N TYR A 72 10.97 -0.85 -9.90
CA TYR A 72 11.72 -1.95 -9.28
C TYR A 72 10.77 -2.95 -8.62
N LEU A 73 9.79 -2.46 -7.85
CA LEU A 73 8.78 -3.33 -7.24
C LEU A 73 7.94 -4.05 -8.31
N ARG A 74 7.65 -3.39 -9.44
CA ARG A 74 6.94 -4.01 -10.56
C ARG A 74 7.70 -5.20 -11.16
N LEU A 75 9.02 -5.08 -11.25
CA LEU A 75 9.89 -6.16 -11.74
C LEU A 75 10.01 -7.28 -10.70
N GLU A 76 10.13 -6.92 -9.42
CA GLU A 76 10.20 -7.88 -8.32
C GLU A 76 8.91 -8.71 -8.22
N ASP A 77 7.73 -8.09 -8.35
CA ASP A 77 6.45 -8.81 -8.37
C ASP A 77 6.41 -9.87 -9.48
N LYS A 78 6.98 -9.58 -10.67
CA LYS A 78 7.09 -10.56 -11.76
C LYS A 78 8.04 -11.70 -11.38
N CYS A 79 9.20 -11.38 -10.81
CA CYS A 79 10.16 -12.36 -10.33
C CYS A 79 9.53 -13.31 -9.29
N LEU A 80 8.77 -12.76 -8.35
CA LEU A 80 8.07 -13.52 -7.31
C LEU A 80 6.98 -14.44 -7.90
N LEU A 81 6.25 -13.98 -8.93
CA LEU A 81 5.27 -14.81 -9.63
C LEU A 81 5.93 -16.00 -10.33
N GLU A 82 7.03 -15.77 -11.05
CA GLU A 82 7.80 -16.84 -11.70
C GLU A 82 8.34 -17.85 -10.68
N LEU A 83 8.86 -17.36 -9.55
CA LEU A 83 9.34 -18.22 -8.46
C LEU A 83 8.22 -19.02 -7.80
N ASN A 84 7.02 -18.42 -7.67
CA ASN A 84 5.84 -19.11 -7.17
C ASN A 84 5.46 -20.29 -8.07
N GLU A 85 5.41 -20.08 -9.40
CA GLU A 85 5.10 -21.16 -10.35
C GLU A 85 6.11 -22.31 -10.29
N VAL A 86 7.41 -22.01 -10.18
CA VAL A 86 8.46 -23.04 -10.05
C VAL A 86 8.26 -23.81 -8.75
N THR A 87 7.96 -23.11 -7.66
CA THR A 87 7.75 -23.71 -6.34
C THR A 87 6.51 -24.61 -6.33
N GLU A 88 5.41 -24.18 -6.96
CA GLU A 88 4.19 -24.98 -7.11
C GLU A 88 4.44 -26.26 -7.91
N ARG A 89 5.11 -26.17 -9.07
CA ARG A 89 5.45 -27.34 -9.90
C ARG A 89 6.33 -28.33 -9.14
N TRP A 90 7.35 -27.85 -8.43
CA TRP A 90 8.21 -28.69 -7.61
C TRP A 90 7.42 -29.38 -6.49
N TRP A 91 6.54 -28.64 -5.81
CA TRP A 91 5.70 -29.17 -4.75
C TRP A 91 4.76 -30.27 -5.24
N GLU A 92 4.13 -30.08 -6.40
CA GLU A 92 3.24 -31.07 -6.99
C GLU A 92 3.95 -32.37 -7.38
N GLN A 93 5.15 -32.27 -7.96
CA GLN A 93 5.97 -33.43 -8.29
C GLN A 93 6.35 -34.20 -7.02
N ARG A 94 6.76 -33.49 -5.97
CA ARG A 94 7.12 -34.12 -4.69
C ARG A 94 5.91 -34.78 -4.02
N ARG A 95 4.74 -34.15 -4.07
CA ARG A 95 3.48 -34.72 -3.55
C ARG A 95 3.08 -36.02 -4.25
N LYS A 96 3.31 -36.11 -5.57
CA LYS A 96 3.05 -37.33 -6.37
C LYS A 96 4.05 -38.47 -6.11
N LEU A 97 5.21 -38.19 -5.50
CA LEU A 97 6.21 -39.21 -5.15
C LEU A 97 6.00 -39.80 -3.76
N ILE A 98 5.20 -39.14 -2.92
CA ILE A 98 4.94 -39.53 -1.52
C ILE A 98 3.58 -40.24 -1.37
N LEU A 99 2.69 -40.11 -2.36
CA LEU A 99 1.44 -40.88 -2.51
C LEU A 99 1.64 -42.03 -3.49
#